data_AF-A0A2H0UNP9-F1
#
_entry.id   AF-A0A2H0UNP9-F1
#
_cell.length_a   1.000
_cell.length_b   1.000
_cell.length_c   1.000
_cell.angle_alpha   90.00
_cell.angle_beta   90.00
_cell.angle_gamma   90.00
#
_symmetry.space_group_name_H-M   'P 1'
#
loop_
_entity.id
_entity.type
_entity.pdbx_description
1 polymer ?
#
loop_
_entity_poly.entity_id
_entity_poly.type
_entity_poly.pdbx_seq_one_letter_code
_entity_poly.pdbx_strand_id
1 'polypeptide(L)'
;MSEITKEQIEHLARLARIELNPEIETRLANDLGKILDHFTELQELPPRAQGMLKAQKDPLRDDSIDLPNNFTDSEKIIKQFPSKQNDQLKIPPVFE
;
A
#
# COMPACT_ATOMS: atom_id res chain seq x y z
N MET A 1 -20.51 -12.16 12.29
CA MET A 1 -19.72 -12.97 11.35
C MET A 1 -19.79 -12.27 10.03
N SER A 2 -18.89 -11.32 9.85
CA SER A 2 -18.60 -10.63 8.61
C SER A 2 -17.98 -11.71 7.73
N GLU A 3 -18.82 -12.38 6.94
CA GLU A 3 -18.37 -13.49 6.12
C GLU A 3 -17.53 -12.94 4.97
N ILE A 4 -16.23 -13.22 5.01
CA ILE A 4 -15.32 -12.98 3.90
C ILE A 4 -15.08 -14.29 3.16
N THR A 5 -15.34 -14.29 1.86
CA THR A 5 -15.18 -15.49 1.03
C THR A 5 -13.73 -15.65 0.59
N LYS A 6 -13.39 -16.87 0.15
CA LYS A 6 -12.08 -17.18 -0.41
C LYS A 6 -11.77 -16.28 -1.63
N GLU A 7 -12.75 -16.11 -2.51
CA GLU A 7 -12.64 -15.28 -3.71
C GLU A 7 -12.35 -13.82 -3.37
N GLN A 8 -12.89 -13.32 -2.25
CA GLN A 8 -12.61 -11.97 -1.76
C GLN A 8 -11.17 -11.84 -1.25
N ILE A 9 -10.64 -12.86 -0.57
CA ILE A 9 -9.22 -12.89 -0.15
C ILE A 9 -8.29 -12.90 -1.37
N GLU A 10 -8.56 -13.76 -2.35
CA GLU A 10 -7.78 -13.79 -3.60
C GLU A 10 -7.83 -12.44 -4.32
N HIS A 11 -9.00 -11.81 -4.36
CA HIS A 11 -9.15 -10.50 -4.97
C HIS A 11 -8.32 -9.42 -4.26
N LEU A 12 -8.38 -9.36 -2.93
CA LEU A 12 -7.59 -8.42 -2.13
C LEU A 12 -6.09 -8.67 -2.28
N ALA A 13 -5.67 -9.93 -2.31
CA ALA A 13 -4.27 -10.32 -2.52
C ALA A 13 -3.74 -9.82 -3.87
N ARG A 14 -4.53 -9.95 -4.95
CA ARG A 14 -4.19 -9.43 -6.28
C ARG A 14 -4.02 -7.91 -6.29
N LEU A 15 -4.89 -7.18 -5.58
CA LEU A 15 -4.81 -5.73 -5.44
C LEU A 15 -3.54 -5.31 -4.68
N ALA A 16 -3.19 -6.07 -3.62
CA ALA A 16 -2.03 -5.81 -2.79
C ALA A 16 -0.70 -6.36 -3.35
N ARG A 17 -0.73 -7.07 -4.49
CA ARG A 17 0.43 -7.77 -5.08
C ARG A 17 1.05 -8.81 -4.13
N ILE A 18 0.21 -9.52 -3.39
CA ILE A 18 0.61 -10.60 -2.48
C ILE A 18 0.28 -11.94 -3.13
N GLU A 19 1.28 -12.82 -3.24
CA GLU A 19 1.07 -14.21 -3.62
C GLU A 19 0.69 -15.03 -2.39
N LEU A 20 -0.42 -15.77 -2.47
CA LEU A 20 -0.93 -16.60 -1.38
C LEU A 20 -0.84 -18.07 -1.73
N ASN A 21 -0.51 -18.89 -0.72
CA ASN A 21 -0.69 -20.33 -0.81
C ASN A 21 -2.03 -20.74 -0.13
N PRO A 22 -2.57 -21.93 -0.43
CA PRO A 22 -3.90 -22.33 0.07
C PRO A 22 -4.03 -22.39 1.60
N GLU A 23 -2.94 -22.72 2.29
CA GLU A 23 -2.91 -22.79 3.77
C GLU A 23 -3.01 -21.39 4.39
N ILE A 24 -2.19 -20.46 3.91
CA ILE A 24 -2.16 -19.06 4.35
C ILE A 24 -3.48 -18.38 4.03
N GLU A 25 -4.07 -18.66 2.88
CA GLU A 25 -5.35 -18.12 2.44
C GLU A 25 -6.49 -18.48 3.39
N THR A 26 -6.60 -19.76 3.77
CA THR A 26 -7.63 -20.22 4.71
C THR A 26 -7.47 -19.57 6.09
N ARG A 27 -6.22 -19.40 6.54
CA ARG A 27 -5.94 -18.71 7.79
C ARG A 27 -6.28 -17.22 7.71
N LEU A 28 -5.90 -16.54 6.64
CA LEU A 28 -6.19 -15.14 6.38
C LEU A 28 -7.69 -14.86 6.33
N ALA A 29 -8.48 -15.73 5.70
CA ALA A 29 -9.93 -15.61 5.68
C ALA A 29 -10.52 -15.60 7.11
N ASN A 30 -10.06 -16.53 7.96
CA ASN A 30 -10.50 -16.59 9.35
C ASN A 30 -10.05 -15.39 10.18
N ASP A 31 -8.78 -15.00 10.06
CA ASP A 31 -8.23 -13.89 10.84
C ASP A 31 -8.85 -12.56 10.43
N LEU A 32 -9.02 -12.31 9.12
CA LEU A 32 -9.65 -11.10 8.60
C LEU A 32 -11.14 -11.05 8.95
N GLY A 33 -11.85 -12.18 8.92
CA GLY A 33 -13.24 -12.25 9.39
C GLY A 33 -13.39 -11.79 10.85
N LYS A 34 -12.52 -12.25 11.75
CA LYS A 34 -12.50 -11.80 13.16
C LYS A 34 -12.22 -10.31 13.31
N ILE A 35 -11.29 -9.78 12.52
CA ILE A 35 -10.96 -8.35 12.52
C ILE A 35 -12.19 -7.55 12.09
N LEU A 36 -12.81 -7.90 10.96
CA LEU A 36 -13.99 -7.22 10.45
C LEU A 36 -15.17 -7.30 11.43
N ASP A 37 -15.35 -8.46 12.08
CA ASP A 37 -16.34 -8.61 13.15
C ASP A 37 -16.09 -7.65 14.30
N HIS A 38 -14.86 -7.50 14.77
CA HIS A 38 -14.55 -6.53 15.83
C HIS A 38 -14.90 -5.08 15.42
N PHE A 39 -14.69 -4.71 14.15
CA PHE A 39 -15.06 -3.39 13.66
C PHE A 39 -16.58 -3.16 13.55
N THR A 40 -17.42 -4.20 13.63
CA THR A 40 -18.89 -4.02 13.64
C THR A 40 -19.37 -3.22 14.86
N GLU A 41 -18.64 -3.26 15.99
CA GLU A 41 -18.92 -2.45 17.18
C GLU A 41 -18.99 -0.94 16.87
N LEU A 42 -18.27 -0.47 15.85
CA LEU A 42 -18.29 0.94 15.44
C LEU A 42 -19.60 1.36 14.76
N GLN A 43 -20.40 0.41 14.28
CA GLN A 43 -21.69 0.71 13.64
C GLN A 43 -22.76 1.15 14.65
N GLU A 44 -22.58 0.83 15.94
CA GLU A 44 -23.50 1.22 17.02
C GLU A 44 -23.36 2.71 17.38
N LEU A 45 -22.25 3.32 17.00
CA LEU A 45 -21.99 4.73 17.26
C LEU A 45 -22.67 5.60 16.19
N PRO A 46 -23.32 6.72 16.57
CA PRO A 46 -23.86 7.64 15.59
C PRO A 46 -22.73 8.16 14.69
N PRO A 47 -22.95 8.29 13.37
CA PRO A 47 -21.93 8.76 12.45
C PRO A 47 -21.42 10.11 12.91
N ARG A 48 -20.14 10.17 13.27
CA ARG A 48 -19.52 11.40 13.74
C ARG A 48 -19.36 12.33 12.54
N ALA A 49 -20.24 13.32 12.43
CA ALA A 49 -20.13 14.42 11.48
C ALA A 49 -18.99 15.39 11.88
N GLN A 50 -17.81 14.86 12.21
CA GLN A 50 -16.61 15.68 12.24
C GLN A 50 -16.13 15.74 10.80
N GLY A 51 -16.46 16.84 10.13
CA GLY A 51 -15.92 17.13 8.79
C GLY A 51 -14.43 16.86 8.81
N MET A 52 -13.93 16.16 7.78
CA MET A 52 -12.52 15.83 7.60
C MET A 52 -11.70 17.00 8.14
N LEU A 53 -10.81 16.73 9.09
CA LEU A 53 -9.85 17.72 9.60
C LEU A 53 -9.29 18.44 8.38
N LYS A 54 -9.76 19.67 8.14
CA LYS A 54 -9.31 20.43 6.99
C LYS A 54 -7.80 20.53 7.17
N ALA A 55 -7.06 20.02 6.19
CA ALA A 55 -5.62 20.11 6.20
C ALA A 55 -5.26 21.56 6.54
N GLN A 56 -4.49 21.74 7.62
CA GLN A 56 -3.89 23.03 7.92
C GLN A 56 -3.08 23.42 6.68
N LYS A 57 -3.43 24.57 6.08
CA LYS A 57 -2.77 25.28 4.95
C LYS A 57 -1.97 24.39 4.00
N ASP A 58 -2.41 24.26 2.75
CA ASP A 58 -1.64 23.61 1.68
C ASP A 58 -0.25 24.27 1.54
N PRO A 59 0.82 23.65 2.05
CA PRO A 59 2.13 24.26 2.01
C PRO A 59 2.64 24.17 0.57
N LEU A 60 2.90 25.33 -0.03
CA LEU A 60 3.55 25.40 -1.33
C LEU A 60 5.07 25.28 -1.12
N ARG A 61 5.71 24.46 -1.95
CA ARG A 61 7.16 24.41 -2.09
C ARG A 61 7.59 25.46 -3.12
N ASP A 62 8.63 26.22 -2.82
CA ASP A 62 9.24 27.16 -3.77
C ASP A 62 9.81 26.43 -4.99
N ASP A 63 9.63 27.01 -6.18
CA ASP A 63 10.19 26.51 -7.43
C ASP A 63 11.68 26.90 -7.57
N SER A 64 12.52 26.28 -6.74
CA SER A 64 13.97 26.49 -6.72
C SER A 64 14.73 25.23 -7.14
N ILE A 65 15.87 25.43 -7.81
CA ILE A 65 16.84 24.39 -8.16
C ILE A 65 17.78 24.06 -6.98
N ASP A 66 17.86 24.93 -5.98
CA ASP A 66 18.76 24.80 -4.81
C ASP A 66 18.08 24.05 -3.65
N LEU A 67 17.33 23.00 -3.95
CA LEU A 67 16.71 22.18 -2.91
C LEU A 67 17.78 21.31 -2.23
N PRO A 68 17.66 21.03 -0.92
CA PRO A 68 18.60 20.17 -0.20
C PRO A 68 18.69 18.72 -0.75
N ASN A 69 17.75 18.33 -1.63
CA ASN A 69 17.69 17.02 -2.29
C ASN A 69 18.25 17.05 -3.71
N ASN A 70 19.43 17.65 -3.88
CA ASN A 70 20.17 17.48 -5.13
C ASN A 70 20.55 16.00 -5.21
N PHE A 71 19.87 15.22 -6.07
CA PHE A 71 20.12 13.81 -6.34
C PHE A 71 21.45 13.62 -7.12
N THR A 72 22.53 14.20 -6.61
CA THR A 72 23.85 14.24 -7.26
C THR A 72 24.60 12.92 -7.14
N ASP A 73 24.15 12.03 -6.27
CA ASP A 73 24.79 10.73 -6.03
C ASP A 73 23.94 9.57 -6.58
N SER A 74 23.78 9.58 -7.91
CA SER A 74 23.09 8.51 -8.64
C SER A 74 23.73 7.15 -8.40
N GLU A 75 25.05 7.09 -8.17
CA GLU A 75 25.77 5.86 -7.86
C GLU A 75 25.28 5.18 -6.58
N LYS A 76 25.04 5.95 -5.50
CA LYS A 76 24.48 5.39 -4.27
C LYS A 76 23.10 4.77 -4.48
N ILE A 77 22.27 5.36 -5.34
CA ILE A 77 20.94 4.86 -5.67
C ILE A 77 21.05 3.57 -6.48
N ILE A 78 21.86 3.57 -7.54
CA ILE A 78 22.05 2.42 -8.43
C ILE A 78 22.62 1.21 -7.67
N LYS A 79 23.47 1.44 -6.66
CA LYS A 79 24.00 0.38 -5.78
C LYS A 79 22.91 -0.33 -4.96
N GLN A 80 21.72 0.27 -4.78
CA GLN A 80 20.60 -0.35 -4.06
C GLN A 80 19.68 -1.19 -4.97
N PHE A 81 19.88 -1.17 -6.29
CA PHE A 81 19.05 -1.93 -7.20
C PHE A 81 19.26 -3.44 -7.01
N PRO A 82 18.17 -4.23 -6.85
CA PRO A 82 18.28 -5.69 -6.79
C PRO A 82 18.90 -6.29 -8.05
N SER A 83 18.63 -5.69 -9.22
CA SER A 83 19.24 -6.03 -10.50
C SER A 83 19.39 -4.77 -11.34
N LYS A 84 20.50 -4.65 -12.06
CA LYS A 84 20.77 -3.49 -12.93
C LYS A 84 21.32 -3.90 -14.29
N GLN A 85 21.07 -3.06 -15.27
CA GLN A 85 21.68 -3.12 -16.58
C GLN A 85 22.14 -1.70 -16.94
N ASN A 86 23.45 -1.50 -17.06
CA ASN A 86 24.06 -0.17 -17.10
C ASN A 86 23.60 0.66 -15.87
N ASP A 87 23.11 1.87 -16.09
CA ASP A 87 22.64 2.78 -15.05
C ASP A 87 21.12 2.71 -14.82
N GLN A 88 20.48 1.59 -15.19
CA GLN A 88 19.04 1.39 -15.10
C GLN A 88 18.67 0.21 -14.19
N LEU A 89 17.56 0.36 -13.47
CA LEU A 89 16.92 -0.74 -12.74
C LEU A 89 16.39 -1.75 -13.76
N LYS A 90 16.85 -3.00 -13.64
CA LYS A 90 16.41 -4.09 -14.52
C LYS A 90 15.19 -4.76 -13.91
N ILE A 91 14.09 -4.77 -14.66
CA ILE A 91 12.84 -5.45 -14.30
C ILE A 91 12.35 -6.34 -15.46
N PRO A 92 11.45 -7.30 -15.21
CA PRO A 92 10.70 -7.96 -16.28
C PRO A 92 9.94 -6.93 -17.15
N PRO A 93 9.76 -7.21 -18.45
CA PRO A 93 8.98 -6.33 -19.32
C PRO A 93 7.54 -6.19 -18.83
N VAL A 94 6.97 -4.99 -18.96
CA VAL A 94 5.63 -4.65 -18.45
C VAL A 94 4.52 -5.15 -19.39
N PHE A 95 4.82 -5.25 -20.69
CA PHE A 95 3.91 -5.74 -21.71
C PHE A 95 4.56 -6.95 -22.39
N GLU A 96 3.73 -7.92 -22.77
CA GLU A 96 4.11 -8.97 -23.72
C GLU A 96 3.96 -8.49 -25.16
#